data_AF-A0A8T6FRU4-F1
#
_entry.id   AF-A0A8T6FRU4-F1
#
_cell.length_a   1.000
_cell.length_b   1.000
_cell.length_c   1.000
_cell.angle_alpha   90.00
_cell.angle_beta   90.00
_cell.angle_gamma   90.00
#
_symmetry.space_group_name_H-M   'P 1'
#
loop_
_entity.id
_entity.type
_entity.pdbx_description
1 polymer ?
#
loop_
_entity_poly.entity_id
_entity_poly.type
_entity_poly.pdbx_seq_one_letter_code
_entity_poly.pdbx_strand_id
1 'polypeptide(L)'
;MARADTARRRRAARGNGHPRRECRGEAAAPLGGGERPLRGRGRALAAGERRSGARGAGGAVPPPAGRVAERVGEQRALDRHVPLEGARNFRDAGGYLTASGASVRWRTLFRADSLAEVTADDIGTLRGLGLAVAFDLRTQAERDDLGVAPLAEHGVSVRHTPLAERIGPELYPVKAPVRDWTPEDYAVQYTWLLEQGRGAIGAVVRALAGERPTALAYNCTAGRDRTGLVTAVILRALGVSDEDIVADYHLTDRYRPSELGTPAENMTLTLHAIDERWPSIEAYLEQCEVTAEALRGLREHLLEPGPGA
;
A
#
# COMPACT_ATOMS: atom_id res chain seq x y z
N MET A 1 -24.91 -26.33 -68.62
CA MET A 1 -26.32 -26.09 -69.01
C MET A 1 -27.17 -25.99 -67.74
N ALA A 2 -27.98 -24.93 -67.62
CA ALA A 2 -29.13 -24.66 -66.72
C ALA A 2 -28.97 -24.95 -65.20
N ARG A 3 -28.97 -23.97 -64.27
CA ARG A 3 -30.00 -23.00 -63.80
C ARG A 3 -31.21 -23.58 -63.03
N ALA A 4 -31.50 -22.86 -61.94
CA ALA A 4 -32.76 -22.69 -61.18
C ALA A 4 -33.06 -23.71 -60.05
N ASP A 5 -33.11 -23.35 -58.77
CA ASP A 5 -33.91 -22.34 -58.03
C ASP A 5 -35.28 -22.88 -57.58
N THR A 6 -35.54 -22.97 -56.26
CA THR A 6 -36.81 -22.59 -55.59
C THR A 6 -36.86 -22.88 -54.07
N ALA A 7 -36.72 -21.81 -53.29
CA ALA A 7 -37.64 -21.29 -52.26
C ALA A 7 -38.54 -22.19 -51.36
N ARG A 8 -38.42 -21.91 -50.04
CA ARG A 8 -39.47 -21.46 -49.06
C ARG A 8 -40.25 -22.46 -48.15
N ARG A 9 -40.08 -22.19 -46.83
CA ARG A 9 -41.07 -21.81 -45.76
C ARG A 9 -41.55 -22.83 -44.69
N ARG A 10 -41.17 -22.48 -43.45
CA ARG A 10 -41.95 -22.25 -42.18
C ARG A 10 -42.68 -23.39 -41.45
N ARG A 11 -42.30 -23.59 -40.17
CA ARG A 11 -43.12 -23.61 -38.90
C ARG A 11 -42.15 -23.92 -37.73
N ALA A 12 -41.86 -23.04 -36.77
CA ALA A 12 -42.63 -22.64 -35.58
C ALA A 12 -43.14 -23.82 -34.70
N ALA A 13 -42.49 -24.08 -33.54
CA ALA A 13 -43.02 -23.77 -32.20
C ALA A 13 -42.36 -24.58 -31.05
N ARG A 14 -42.34 -23.95 -29.85
CA ARG A 14 -42.20 -24.50 -28.48
C ARG A 14 -40.76 -24.84 -28.05
N GLY A 15 -40.20 -24.34 -26.94
CA GLY A 15 -40.78 -23.82 -25.70
C GLY A 15 -40.32 -24.71 -24.55
N ASN A 16 -39.32 -24.26 -23.78
CA ASN A 16 -38.92 -24.68 -22.42
C ASN A 16 -37.86 -23.65 -21.98
N GLY A 17 -38.09 -22.72 -21.06
CA GLY A 17 -38.83 -22.86 -19.81
C GLY A 17 -37.88 -23.32 -18.70
N HIS A 18 -36.82 -22.56 -18.42
CA HIS A 18 -35.95 -22.79 -17.26
C HIS A 18 -36.36 -21.81 -16.14
N PRO A 19 -36.68 -22.30 -14.93
CA PRO A 19 -37.06 -21.44 -13.83
C PRO A 19 -35.83 -20.69 -13.33
N ARG A 20 -35.92 -19.35 -13.30
CA ARG A 20 -34.98 -18.48 -12.59
C ARG A 20 -35.03 -18.86 -11.12
N ARG A 21 -33.96 -19.46 -10.61
CA ARG A 21 -33.72 -19.53 -9.17
C ARG A 21 -33.46 -18.12 -8.67
N GLU A 22 -34.37 -17.62 -7.85
CA GLU A 22 -34.14 -16.48 -6.98
C GLU A 22 -33.01 -16.84 -6.00
N CYS A 23 -31.78 -16.52 -6.38
CA CYS A 23 -30.69 -16.41 -5.44
C CYS A 23 -30.93 -15.12 -4.65
N ARG A 24 -31.57 -15.24 -3.48
CA ARG A 24 -31.44 -14.25 -2.41
C ARG A 24 -29.99 -14.27 -1.96
N GLY A 25 -29.16 -13.49 -2.64
CA GLY A 25 -27.84 -13.12 -2.15
C GLY A 25 -28.02 -12.07 -1.06
N GLU A 26 -27.75 -12.45 0.18
CA GLU A 26 -27.43 -11.48 1.22
C GLU A 26 -26.16 -10.75 0.78
N ALA A 27 -26.33 -9.46 0.50
CA ALA A 27 -25.27 -8.57 0.09
C ALA A 27 -24.20 -8.47 1.19
N ALA A 28 -22.94 -8.71 0.82
CA ALA A 28 -21.81 -8.25 1.61
C ALA A 28 -21.91 -6.72 1.72
N ALA A 29 -21.97 -6.21 2.95
CA ALA A 29 -22.14 -4.80 3.22
C ALA A 29 -20.91 -4.00 2.76
N PRO A 30 -21.09 -2.82 2.14
CA PRO A 30 -19.99 -1.96 1.73
C PRO A 30 -19.36 -1.31 2.97
N LEU A 31 -18.03 -1.31 3.05
CA LEU A 31 -17.27 -0.47 3.99
C LEU A 31 -17.30 0.97 3.47
N GLY A 32 -18.41 1.66 3.68
CA GLY A 32 -18.60 3.06 3.26
C GLY A 32 -19.80 3.69 3.97
N GLY A 33 -19.58 4.18 5.19
CA GLY A 33 -20.56 5.00 5.90
C GLY A 33 -20.71 6.36 5.21
N GLY A 34 -21.90 6.65 4.69
CA GLY A 34 -22.25 7.96 4.14
C GLY A 34 -22.63 8.94 5.25
N GLU A 35 -21.99 10.11 5.27
CA GLU A 35 -22.40 11.22 6.16
C GLU A 35 -23.20 12.27 5.40
N ARG A 36 -24.29 12.73 6.01
CA ARG A 36 -24.90 14.05 5.76
C ARG A 36 -24.99 14.84 7.07
N PRO A 37 -24.86 16.17 7.01
CA PRO A 37 -24.42 16.97 8.15
C PRO A 37 -25.58 17.39 9.05
N LEU A 38 -25.39 17.30 10.37
CA LEU A 38 -26.24 17.98 11.34
C LEU A 38 -25.47 19.10 12.04
N ARG A 39 -25.99 20.31 11.84
CA ARG A 39 -25.60 21.56 12.46
C ARG A 39 -25.86 21.55 13.97
N GLY A 40 -24.86 22.02 14.72
CA GLY A 40 -25.04 23.00 15.79
C GLY A 40 -25.38 22.45 17.19
N ARG A 41 -24.50 22.70 18.15
CA ARG A 41 -24.54 23.87 19.04
C ARG A 41 -23.47 23.71 20.11
N GLY A 42 -22.60 24.71 20.22
CA GLY A 42 -21.57 24.77 21.25
C GLY A 42 -22.15 25.03 22.65
N ARG A 43 -21.36 24.68 23.65
CA ARG A 43 -21.34 25.35 24.96
C ARG A 43 -19.97 25.16 25.61
N ALA A 44 -19.34 26.29 25.91
CA ALA A 44 -18.10 26.44 26.66
C ALA A 44 -18.39 26.55 28.17
N LEU A 45 -17.43 26.09 29.00
CA LEU A 45 -17.18 26.52 30.39
C LEU A 45 -15.66 26.30 30.63
N ALA A 46 -14.81 27.33 30.64
CA ALA A 46 -14.44 28.23 31.76
C ALA A 46 -14.01 27.45 33.03
N ALA A 47 -12.70 27.30 33.29
CA ALA A 47 -11.80 28.21 34.02
C ALA A 47 -11.80 28.00 35.55
N GLY A 48 -10.62 27.73 36.10
CA GLY A 48 -10.37 27.59 37.53
C GLY A 48 -8.88 27.65 37.85
N GLU A 49 -8.33 28.86 37.93
CA GLU A 49 -7.01 29.13 38.51
C GLU A 49 -7.03 28.92 40.03
N ARG A 50 -5.94 28.39 40.60
CA ARG A 50 -5.36 28.83 41.89
C ARG A 50 -3.85 28.53 41.94
N ARG A 51 -3.08 29.61 42.16
CA ARG A 51 -1.66 29.70 42.56
C ARG A 51 -1.47 29.11 43.98
N SER A 52 -0.32 28.79 44.58
CA SER A 52 1.13 28.99 44.38
C SER A 52 1.89 28.13 45.41
N GLY A 53 3.16 27.79 45.16
CA GLY A 53 4.16 27.78 46.25
C GLY A 53 5.34 26.80 46.16
N ALA A 54 6.48 27.28 45.62
CA ALA A 54 7.90 27.02 46.00
C ALA A 54 8.47 25.57 45.94
N ARG A 55 9.77 25.29 45.74
CA ARG A 55 11.03 25.91 45.23
C ARG A 55 12.08 24.75 45.20
N GLY A 56 13.00 24.75 44.23
CA GLY A 56 14.25 23.96 44.20
C GLY A 56 14.12 22.58 43.52
N ALA A 57 15.05 22.05 42.73
CA ALA A 57 16.42 22.40 42.36
C ALA A 57 16.72 21.86 40.95
N GLY A 58 17.81 22.33 40.33
CA GLY A 58 18.09 22.23 38.90
C GLY A 58 18.28 20.83 38.31
N GLY A 59 17.86 20.70 37.05
CA GLY A 59 18.29 19.71 36.08
C GLY A 59 18.44 20.42 34.74
N ALA A 60 19.60 20.27 34.11
CA ALA A 60 20.00 20.98 32.90
C ALA A 60 19.02 20.73 31.75
N VAL A 61 18.56 21.82 31.12
CA VAL A 61 17.80 21.81 29.87
C VAL A 61 18.79 21.57 28.73
N PRO A 62 18.65 20.53 27.90
CA PRO A 62 19.52 20.35 26.74
C PRO A 62 19.25 21.48 25.72
N PRO A 63 20.27 21.98 25.02
CA PRO A 63 20.10 23.06 24.07
C PRO A 63 19.25 22.61 22.86
N PRO A 64 18.49 23.52 22.23
CA PRO A 64 17.77 23.21 21.00
C PRO A 64 18.77 22.98 19.86
N ALA A 65 18.83 21.76 19.36
CA ALA A 65 19.58 21.44 18.14
C ALA A 65 18.82 21.98 16.93
N GLY A 66 19.35 23.02 16.29
CA GLY A 66 18.76 23.51 15.03
C GLY A 66 19.16 24.93 14.63
N ARG A 67 20.46 25.20 14.45
CA ARG A 67 20.91 26.23 13.51
C ARG A 67 21.98 25.63 12.60
N VAL A 68 21.53 25.08 11.48
CA VAL A 68 22.32 25.01 10.24
C VAL A 68 21.40 25.45 9.12
N ALA A 69 21.06 26.74 9.12
CA ALA A 69 20.50 27.42 7.96
C ALA A 69 21.58 28.38 7.49
N GLU A 70 22.25 27.99 6.39
CA GLU A 70 22.97 28.81 5.41
C GLU A 70 24.20 28.06 4.89
N ARG A 71 23.99 27.32 3.80
CA ARG A 71 24.78 27.40 2.55
C ARG A 71 24.29 26.33 1.57
N VAL A 72 24.24 26.74 0.30
CA VAL A 72 23.94 25.98 -0.92
C VAL A 72 22.45 25.86 -1.26
N GLY A 73 22.06 26.58 -2.31
CA GLY A 73 20.73 26.55 -2.90
C GLY A 73 20.45 25.26 -3.69
N GLU A 74 19.16 24.94 -3.71
CA GLU A 74 18.48 24.10 -4.72
C GLU A 74 18.89 22.63 -4.84
N GLN A 75 18.94 21.91 -3.73
CA GLN A 75 18.28 20.60 -3.72
C GLN A 75 16.89 20.82 -3.13
N ARG A 76 15.85 20.95 -3.96
CA ARG A 76 14.49 20.78 -3.46
C ARG A 76 14.47 19.40 -2.79
N ALA A 77 14.33 19.35 -1.47
CA ALA A 77 14.03 18.11 -0.78
C ALA A 77 12.83 17.50 -1.52
N LEU A 78 13.07 16.38 -2.21
CA LEU A 78 12.03 15.76 -3.01
C LEU A 78 10.87 15.43 -2.08
N ASP A 79 9.69 15.99 -2.36
CA ASP A 79 8.50 15.60 -1.61
C ASP A 79 8.17 14.16 -2.00
N ARG A 80 8.01 13.35 -0.96
CA ARG A 80 7.66 11.95 -1.05
C ARG A 80 6.21 11.79 -1.48
N HIS A 81 5.32 12.64 -0.98
CA HIS A 81 3.91 12.58 -1.33
C HIS A 81 3.70 13.21 -2.72
N VAL A 82 3.06 12.48 -3.61
CA VAL A 82 2.64 13.03 -4.91
C VAL A 82 1.12 13.14 -4.87
N PRO A 83 0.57 14.37 -4.80
CA PRO A 83 -0.87 14.54 -4.76
C PRO A 83 -1.48 14.09 -6.09
N LEU A 84 -2.49 13.23 -5.99
CA LEU A 84 -3.34 12.80 -7.09
C LEU A 84 -4.79 13.13 -6.72
N GLU A 85 -5.63 13.39 -7.71
CA GLU A 85 -7.05 13.65 -7.51
C GLU A 85 -7.81 12.34 -7.23
N GLY A 86 -7.56 11.32 -8.04
CA GLY A 86 -8.27 10.04 -8.01
C GLY A 86 -7.64 8.97 -7.12
N ALA A 87 -6.54 9.27 -6.45
CA ALA A 87 -5.90 8.37 -5.50
C ALA A 87 -5.35 9.13 -4.30
N ARG A 88 -5.38 8.50 -3.14
CA ARG A 88 -4.78 9.02 -1.92
C ARG A 88 -3.57 8.17 -1.57
N ASN A 89 -2.81 8.63 -0.59
CA ASN A 89 -1.68 7.87 -0.06
C ASN A 89 -0.61 7.51 -1.11
N PHE A 90 -0.64 8.15 -2.29
CA PHE A 90 0.35 7.93 -3.34
C PHE A 90 1.65 8.64 -2.95
N ARG A 91 2.70 7.85 -2.75
CA ARG A 91 3.99 8.38 -2.31
C ARG A 91 5.15 7.51 -2.74
N ASP A 92 6.30 8.16 -2.85
CA ASP A 92 7.60 7.53 -3.10
C ASP A 92 8.05 6.74 -1.84
N ALA A 93 8.69 5.60 -2.03
CA ALA A 93 9.32 4.80 -0.97
C ALA A 93 10.85 4.90 -1.00
N GLY A 94 11.41 5.85 -1.78
CA GLY A 94 12.83 6.19 -1.85
C GLY A 94 13.32 7.10 -0.73
N GLY A 95 14.56 7.56 -0.79
CA GLY A 95 15.17 8.51 0.14
C GLY A 95 15.47 8.02 1.55
N TYR A 96 15.01 6.82 1.95
CA TYR A 96 15.37 6.24 3.25
C TYR A 96 16.85 5.88 3.27
N LEU A 97 17.50 6.07 4.41
CA LEU A 97 18.89 5.67 4.59
C LEU A 97 18.96 4.20 5.04
N THR A 98 19.95 3.50 4.52
CA THR A 98 20.30 2.17 5.00
C THR A 98 21.26 2.28 6.19
N ALA A 99 21.34 1.22 7.00
CA ALA A 99 22.34 1.13 8.07
C ALA A 99 23.80 1.24 7.56
N SER A 100 24.05 0.96 6.28
CA SER A 100 25.35 1.11 5.64
C SER A 100 25.63 2.52 5.10
N GLY A 101 24.68 3.45 5.22
CA GLY A 101 24.81 4.83 4.73
C GLY A 101 24.47 5.02 3.25
N ALA A 102 23.96 4.00 2.56
CA ALA A 102 23.36 4.17 1.23
C ALA A 102 21.96 4.81 1.38
N SER A 103 21.40 5.32 0.29
CA SER A 103 20.01 5.79 0.22
C SER A 103 19.21 4.95 -0.75
N VAL A 104 17.93 4.73 -0.44
CA VAL A 104 16.99 4.16 -1.41
C VAL A 104 16.76 5.19 -2.53
N ARG A 105 16.91 4.80 -3.79
CA ARG A 105 16.81 5.71 -4.92
C ARG A 105 15.41 6.31 -5.04
N TRP A 106 15.34 7.64 -5.09
CA TRP A 106 14.09 8.35 -5.35
C TRP A 106 13.49 8.01 -6.73
N ARG A 107 12.16 8.13 -6.83
CA ARG A 107 11.39 8.02 -8.08
C ARG A 107 11.48 6.67 -8.78
N THR A 108 11.71 5.61 -8.00
CA THR A 108 11.75 4.23 -8.50
C THR A 108 10.66 3.34 -7.89
N LEU A 109 10.31 3.58 -6.64
CA LEU A 109 9.37 2.76 -5.88
C LEU A 109 8.24 3.63 -5.35
N PHE A 110 7.01 3.34 -5.74
CA PHE A 110 5.83 4.06 -5.30
C PHE A 110 4.83 3.12 -4.64
N ARG A 111 4.10 3.66 -3.67
CA ARG A 111 3.00 2.98 -2.97
C ARG A 111 1.77 3.86 -2.97
N ALA A 112 0.58 3.26 -3.06
CA ALA A 112 -0.68 4.00 -3.11
C ALA A 112 -1.86 3.22 -2.52
N ASP A 113 -2.98 3.92 -2.29
CA ASP A 113 -4.29 3.28 -2.22
C ASP A 113 -4.84 2.94 -3.62
N SER A 114 -6.13 2.62 -3.73
CA SER A 114 -6.70 2.19 -5.01
C SER A 114 -6.44 3.22 -6.11
N LEU A 115 -5.87 2.75 -7.23
CA LEU A 115 -5.65 3.56 -8.43
C LEU A 115 -6.83 3.49 -9.41
N ALA A 116 -7.96 2.92 -9.01
CA ALA A 116 -9.12 2.72 -9.90
C ALA A 116 -9.72 4.03 -10.42
N GLU A 117 -9.66 5.09 -9.62
CA GLU A 117 -10.32 6.37 -9.89
C GLU A 117 -9.36 7.47 -10.39
N VAL A 118 -8.09 7.12 -10.68
CA VAL A 118 -7.10 8.09 -11.20
C VAL A 118 -7.61 8.80 -12.45
N THR A 119 -7.50 10.13 -12.45
CA THR A 119 -7.97 10.98 -13.54
C THR A 119 -6.97 11.01 -14.70
N ALA A 120 -7.38 11.61 -15.83
CA ALA A 120 -6.47 11.83 -16.95
C ALA A 120 -5.25 12.70 -16.59
N ASP A 121 -5.42 13.66 -15.67
CA ASP A 121 -4.34 14.52 -15.18
C ASP A 121 -3.40 13.75 -14.24
N ASP A 122 -3.97 12.87 -13.39
CA ASP A 122 -3.18 11.94 -12.56
C ASP A 122 -2.32 11.02 -13.44
N ILE A 123 -2.89 10.47 -14.51
CA ILE A 123 -2.15 9.66 -15.49
C ILE A 123 -0.99 10.46 -16.10
N GLY A 124 -1.21 11.73 -16.45
CA GLY A 124 -0.14 12.62 -16.90
C GLY A 124 0.98 12.75 -15.86
N THR A 125 0.61 12.93 -14.59
CA THR A 125 1.55 12.99 -13.46
C THR A 125 2.34 11.69 -13.30
N LEU A 126 1.66 10.54 -13.27
CA LEU A 126 2.28 9.22 -13.13
C LEU A 126 3.24 8.92 -14.28
N ARG A 127 2.90 9.29 -15.50
CA ARG A 127 3.81 9.17 -16.66
C ARG A 127 4.99 10.13 -16.56
N GLY A 128 4.79 11.33 -16.04
CA GLY A 128 5.87 12.28 -15.75
C GLY A 128 6.86 11.75 -14.70
N LEU A 129 6.40 10.88 -13.78
CA LEU A 129 7.25 10.15 -12.85
C LEU A 129 7.98 8.95 -13.48
N GLY A 130 7.70 8.64 -14.75
CA GLY A 130 8.26 7.47 -15.43
C GLY A 130 7.63 6.15 -14.98
N LEU A 131 6.44 6.18 -14.37
CA LEU A 131 5.75 4.97 -13.93
C LEU A 131 5.50 4.05 -15.13
N ALA A 132 6.09 2.85 -15.10
CA ALA A 132 6.00 1.88 -16.20
C ALA A 132 5.19 0.64 -15.81
N VAL A 133 5.12 0.32 -14.52
CA VAL A 133 4.44 -0.89 -14.03
C VAL A 133 3.66 -0.56 -12.76
N ALA A 134 2.44 -1.10 -12.65
CA ALA A 134 1.62 -1.03 -11.45
C ALA A 134 1.19 -2.45 -11.04
N PHE A 135 1.45 -2.83 -9.79
CA PHE A 135 0.98 -4.07 -9.20
C PHE A 135 -0.26 -3.84 -8.34
N ASP A 136 -1.38 -4.45 -8.75
CA ASP A 136 -2.63 -4.42 -8.00
C ASP A 136 -2.69 -5.63 -7.05
N LEU A 137 -2.50 -5.37 -5.75
CA LEU A 137 -2.46 -6.37 -4.68
C LEU A 137 -3.86 -6.74 -4.16
N ARG A 138 -4.91 -6.16 -4.76
CA ARG A 138 -6.31 -6.44 -4.38
C ARG A 138 -6.72 -7.84 -4.82
N THR A 139 -7.66 -8.42 -4.08
CA THR A 139 -8.37 -9.64 -4.50
C THR A 139 -9.13 -9.38 -5.80
N GLN A 140 -9.51 -10.44 -6.53
CA GLN A 140 -10.37 -10.28 -7.70
C GLN A 140 -11.73 -9.65 -7.32
N ALA A 141 -12.32 -10.05 -6.20
CA ALA A 141 -13.60 -9.51 -5.74
C ALA A 141 -13.55 -7.98 -5.51
N GLU A 142 -12.46 -7.47 -4.95
CA GLU A 142 -12.27 -6.03 -4.78
C GLU A 142 -12.10 -5.30 -6.13
N ARG A 143 -11.50 -5.93 -7.16
CA ARG A 143 -11.40 -5.34 -8.50
C ARG A 143 -12.75 -5.30 -9.20
N ASP A 144 -13.56 -6.34 -9.01
CA ASP A 144 -14.91 -6.42 -9.57
C ASP A 144 -15.85 -5.37 -8.95
N ASP A 145 -15.69 -5.11 -7.64
CA ASP A 145 -16.52 -4.14 -6.89
C ASP A 145 -16.03 -2.69 -7.06
N LEU A 146 -14.72 -2.45 -6.96
CA LEU A 146 -14.13 -1.11 -6.89
C LEU A 146 -13.43 -0.68 -8.19
N GLY A 147 -13.49 -1.49 -9.24
CA GLY A 147 -12.91 -1.17 -10.54
C GLY A 147 -11.39 -1.39 -10.64
N VAL A 148 -10.88 -1.21 -11.86
CA VAL A 148 -9.48 -1.42 -12.25
C VAL A 148 -8.89 -0.10 -12.73
N ALA A 149 -7.64 0.16 -12.37
CA ALA A 149 -6.95 1.38 -12.78
C ALA A 149 -6.88 1.49 -14.33
N PRO A 150 -7.26 2.63 -14.92
CA PRO A 150 -7.22 2.87 -16.38
C PRO A 150 -5.79 3.04 -16.94
N LEU A 151 -4.75 2.63 -16.21
CA LEU A 151 -3.34 2.88 -16.54
C LEU A 151 -2.84 2.11 -17.77
N ALA A 152 -3.44 0.94 -18.07
CA ALA A 152 -3.06 0.10 -19.19
C ALA A 152 -3.24 0.79 -20.55
N GLU A 153 -4.31 1.59 -20.68
CA GLU A 153 -4.63 2.37 -21.88
C GLU A 153 -3.60 3.50 -22.13
N HIS A 154 -2.79 3.80 -21.12
CA HIS A 154 -1.80 4.88 -21.14
C HIS A 154 -0.35 4.39 -21.08
N GLY A 155 -0.11 3.11 -21.41
CA GLY A 155 1.23 2.54 -21.57
C GLY A 155 1.90 2.10 -20.27
N VAL A 156 1.17 2.04 -19.17
CA VAL A 156 1.65 1.46 -17.90
C VAL A 156 1.20 0.00 -17.83
N SER A 157 2.12 -0.93 -17.59
CA SER A 157 1.78 -2.35 -17.42
C SER A 157 1.09 -2.58 -16.07
N VAL A 158 -0.21 -2.84 -16.08
CA VAL A 158 -0.97 -3.20 -14.87
C VAL A 158 -0.94 -4.71 -14.68
N ARG A 159 -0.43 -5.16 -13.53
CA ARG A 159 -0.32 -6.58 -13.16
C ARG A 159 -1.24 -6.84 -11.98
N HIS A 160 -2.24 -7.70 -12.16
CA HIS A 160 -3.02 -8.20 -11.04
C HIS A 160 -2.22 -9.26 -10.32
N THR A 161 -1.90 -9.01 -9.06
CA THR A 161 -0.97 -9.82 -8.29
C THR A 161 -1.45 -9.80 -6.83
N PRO A 162 -2.59 -10.44 -6.55
CA PRO A 162 -3.23 -10.37 -5.24
C PRO A 162 -2.26 -10.82 -4.14
N LEU A 163 -2.14 -10.05 -3.05
CA LEU A 163 -1.33 -10.50 -1.90
C LEU A 163 -1.97 -11.72 -1.21
N ALA A 164 -3.29 -11.86 -1.33
CA ALA A 164 -4.02 -13.07 -0.99
C ALA A 164 -5.17 -13.19 -1.98
N GLU A 165 -5.47 -14.39 -2.45
CA GLU A 165 -6.55 -14.64 -3.43
C GLU A 165 -7.92 -14.20 -2.91
N ARG A 166 -8.14 -14.38 -1.60
CA ARG A 166 -9.34 -14.01 -0.88
C ARG A 166 -8.97 -13.41 0.47
N ILE A 167 -9.81 -12.49 0.93
CA ILE A 167 -9.74 -11.90 2.26
C ILE A 167 -11.15 -11.87 2.86
N GLY A 168 -11.25 -12.06 4.17
CA GLY A 168 -12.53 -12.08 4.86
C GLY A 168 -12.39 -12.66 6.29
N PRO A 169 -13.27 -12.27 7.23
CA PRO A 169 -13.21 -12.74 8.62
C PRO A 169 -13.20 -14.28 8.77
N GLU A 170 -13.81 -14.99 7.82
CA GLU A 170 -13.84 -16.44 7.79
C GLU A 170 -12.45 -17.05 7.53
N LEU A 171 -11.58 -16.35 6.80
CA LEU A 171 -10.23 -16.78 6.44
C LEU A 171 -9.15 -16.30 7.41
N TYR A 172 -9.40 -15.19 8.11
CA TYR A 172 -8.41 -14.58 9.00
C TYR A 172 -8.08 -15.47 10.20
N PRO A 173 -6.80 -15.61 10.61
CA PRO A 173 -6.45 -16.31 11.84
C PRO A 173 -7.06 -15.64 13.08
N VAL A 174 -7.18 -14.31 13.08
CA VAL A 174 -7.84 -13.56 14.17
C VAL A 174 -9.33 -13.47 13.90
N LYS A 175 -10.13 -13.98 14.86
CA LYS A 175 -11.60 -14.08 14.73
C LYS A 175 -12.37 -12.92 15.36
N ALA A 176 -11.72 -12.10 16.18
CA ALA A 176 -12.32 -10.87 16.69
C ALA A 176 -12.71 -9.93 15.53
N PRO A 177 -13.70 -9.05 15.69
CA PRO A 177 -13.98 -8.00 14.71
C PRO A 177 -12.75 -7.09 14.51
N VAL A 178 -12.47 -6.68 13.28
CA VAL A 178 -11.27 -5.87 12.93
C VAL A 178 -11.16 -4.57 13.75
N ARG A 179 -12.30 -3.96 14.10
CA ARG A 179 -12.34 -2.75 14.95
C ARG A 179 -11.86 -2.98 16.39
N ASP A 180 -11.84 -4.23 16.83
CA ASP A 180 -11.47 -4.63 18.19
C ASP A 180 -10.07 -5.28 18.23
N TRP A 181 -9.35 -5.34 17.10
CA TRP A 181 -8.02 -5.94 17.02
C TRP A 181 -6.97 -5.13 17.76
N THR A 182 -6.12 -5.82 18.51
CA THR A 182 -4.92 -5.24 19.11
C THR A 182 -3.76 -5.22 18.10
N PRO A 183 -2.66 -4.49 18.38
CA PRO A 183 -1.45 -4.57 17.57
C PRO A 183 -0.90 -6.00 17.41
N GLU A 184 -1.01 -6.86 18.43
CA GLU A 184 -0.63 -8.27 18.37
C GLU A 184 -1.52 -9.06 17.40
N ASP A 185 -2.83 -8.81 17.40
CA ASP A 185 -3.76 -9.40 16.42
C ASP A 185 -3.38 -9.00 14.99
N TYR A 186 -3.02 -7.72 14.78
CA TYR A 186 -2.51 -7.25 13.49
C TYR A 186 -1.22 -7.97 13.09
N ALA A 187 -0.27 -8.19 14.02
CA ALA A 187 0.95 -8.92 13.74
C ALA A 187 0.68 -10.37 13.31
N VAL A 188 -0.28 -11.06 13.96
CA VAL A 188 -0.72 -12.39 13.55
C VAL A 188 -1.35 -12.37 12.15
N GLN A 189 -2.25 -11.41 11.89
CA GLN A 189 -2.89 -11.25 10.58
C GLN A 189 -1.88 -10.93 9.47
N TYR A 190 -0.92 -10.06 9.75
CA TYR A 190 0.09 -9.62 8.79
C TYR A 190 1.08 -10.72 8.48
N THR A 191 1.49 -11.50 9.48
CA THR A 191 2.30 -12.70 9.27
C THR A 191 1.59 -13.71 8.37
N TRP A 192 0.29 -13.94 8.58
CA TRP A 192 -0.51 -14.77 7.68
C TRP A 192 -0.56 -14.20 6.25
N LEU A 193 -0.73 -12.88 6.08
CA LEU A 193 -0.71 -12.24 4.75
C LEU A 193 0.65 -12.38 4.06
N LEU A 194 1.76 -12.31 4.78
CA LEU A 194 3.09 -12.57 4.23
C LEU A 194 3.23 -14.03 3.77
N GLU A 195 2.67 -14.98 4.51
CA GLU A 195 2.64 -16.39 4.10
C GLU A 195 1.80 -16.62 2.83
N GLN A 196 0.64 -15.96 2.70
CA GLN A 196 -0.17 -16.04 1.48
C GLN A 196 0.48 -15.30 0.30
N GLY A 197 1.14 -14.18 0.59
CA GLY A 197 1.62 -13.21 -0.40
C GLY A 197 2.98 -13.50 -0.99
N ARG A 198 3.57 -14.68 -0.74
CA ARG A 198 4.92 -15.03 -1.22
C ARG A 198 5.10 -14.84 -2.72
N GLY A 199 4.16 -15.37 -3.50
CA GLY A 199 4.20 -15.24 -4.96
C GLY A 199 4.11 -13.78 -5.41
N ALA A 200 3.25 -12.99 -4.76
CA ALA A 200 3.06 -11.58 -5.07
C ALA A 200 4.28 -10.73 -4.71
N ILE A 201 4.83 -10.91 -3.51
CA ILE A 201 6.06 -10.23 -3.06
C ILE A 201 7.23 -10.61 -3.95
N GLY A 202 7.38 -11.89 -4.27
CA GLY A 202 8.39 -12.37 -5.21
C GLY A 202 8.28 -11.71 -6.58
N ALA A 203 7.06 -11.58 -7.11
CA ALA A 203 6.83 -10.93 -8.40
C ALA A 203 7.19 -9.45 -8.39
N VAL A 204 6.88 -8.72 -7.31
CA VAL A 204 7.27 -7.31 -7.15
C VAL A 204 8.79 -7.17 -7.06
N VAL A 205 9.45 -7.97 -6.21
CA VAL A 205 10.91 -7.92 -6.03
C VAL A 205 11.64 -8.28 -7.33
N ARG A 206 11.22 -9.33 -8.04
CA ARG A 206 11.81 -9.72 -9.33
C ARG A 206 11.59 -8.65 -10.41
N ALA A 207 10.48 -7.92 -10.38
CA ALA A 207 10.27 -6.80 -11.30
C ALA A 207 11.24 -5.63 -11.03
N LEU A 208 11.50 -5.32 -9.76
CA LEU A 208 12.46 -4.28 -9.37
C LEU A 208 13.92 -4.70 -9.65
N ALA A 209 14.21 -5.99 -9.56
CA ALA A 209 15.52 -6.57 -9.87
C ALA A 209 15.79 -6.79 -11.36
N GLY A 210 14.79 -6.62 -12.23
CA GLY A 210 14.91 -6.92 -13.66
C GLY A 210 15.90 -6.00 -14.40
N GLU A 211 16.42 -6.46 -15.54
CA GLU A 211 17.53 -5.82 -16.31
C GLU A 211 17.38 -4.32 -16.59
N ARG A 212 16.16 -3.79 -16.59
CA ARG A 212 15.88 -2.37 -16.75
C ARG A 212 15.14 -1.85 -15.53
N PRO A 213 15.82 -1.07 -14.66
CA PRO A 213 15.15 -0.36 -13.57
C PRO A 213 14.05 0.51 -14.17
N THR A 214 12.82 0.29 -13.71
CA THR A 214 11.68 1.11 -14.11
C THR A 214 10.94 1.55 -12.87
N ALA A 215 10.36 2.75 -12.93
CA ALA A 215 9.57 3.22 -11.81
C ALA A 215 8.28 2.39 -11.72
N LEU A 216 8.00 1.93 -10.50
CA LEU A 216 6.95 0.97 -10.25
C LEU A 216 6.08 1.42 -9.08
N ALA A 217 4.79 1.16 -9.18
CA ALA A 217 3.84 1.34 -8.09
C ALA A 217 3.26 -0.01 -7.67
N TYR A 218 2.89 -0.14 -6.40
CA TYR A 218 1.99 -1.19 -5.94
C TYR A 218 0.91 -0.61 -5.03
N ASN A 219 -0.29 -1.16 -5.17
CA ASN A 219 -1.47 -0.65 -4.48
C ASN A 219 -2.35 -1.76 -3.92
N CYS A 220 -3.14 -1.41 -2.92
CA CYS A 220 -4.30 -2.19 -2.49
C CYS A 220 -5.49 -1.23 -2.28
N THR A 221 -6.57 -1.66 -1.64
CA THR A 221 -7.75 -0.81 -1.47
C THR A 221 -7.48 0.45 -0.63
N ALA A 222 -6.77 0.30 0.48
CA ALA A 222 -6.45 1.41 1.39
C ALA A 222 -5.00 1.90 1.30
N GLY A 223 -4.12 1.18 0.62
CA GLY A 223 -2.70 1.50 0.58
C GLY A 223 -1.99 1.38 1.94
N ARG A 224 -2.65 0.78 2.94
CA ARG A 224 -2.18 0.65 4.33
C ARG A 224 -1.55 -0.72 4.59
N ASP A 225 -2.36 -1.77 4.58
CA ASP A 225 -1.99 -3.08 5.13
C ASP A 225 -1.13 -3.88 4.14
N ARG A 226 -1.73 -4.42 3.06
CA ARG A 226 -1.01 -5.19 2.03
C ARG A 226 0.13 -4.41 1.38
N THR A 227 -0.14 -3.15 1.03
CA THR A 227 0.87 -2.22 0.49
C THR A 227 1.98 -1.93 1.51
N GLY A 228 1.63 -1.79 2.80
CA GLY A 228 2.60 -1.57 3.87
C GLY A 228 3.51 -2.76 4.07
N LEU A 229 2.98 -3.98 4.02
CA LEU A 229 3.77 -5.22 4.13
C LEU A 229 4.76 -5.38 2.98
N VAL A 230 4.33 -5.15 1.73
CA VAL A 230 5.25 -5.17 0.59
C VAL A 230 6.35 -4.12 0.74
N THR A 231 6.00 -2.91 1.20
CA THR A 231 6.98 -1.84 1.45
C THR A 231 7.97 -2.22 2.55
N ALA A 232 7.48 -2.75 3.68
CA ALA A 232 8.31 -3.15 4.81
C ALA A 232 9.31 -4.24 4.41
N VAL A 233 8.87 -5.27 3.67
CA VAL A 233 9.75 -6.33 3.18
C VAL A 233 10.84 -5.78 2.26
N ILE A 234 10.48 -4.92 1.30
CA ILE A 234 11.45 -4.34 0.36
C ILE A 234 12.46 -3.46 1.09
N LEU A 235 11.99 -2.52 1.93
CA LEU A 235 12.86 -1.61 2.66
C LEU A 235 13.80 -2.37 3.62
N ARG A 236 13.31 -3.40 4.29
CA ARG A 236 14.13 -4.26 5.16
C ARG A 236 15.19 -5.03 4.37
N ALA A 237 14.84 -5.56 3.19
CA ALA A 237 15.79 -6.23 2.30
C ALA A 237 16.88 -5.29 1.74
N LEU A 238 16.57 -3.99 1.65
CA LEU A 238 17.52 -2.93 1.31
C LEU A 238 18.37 -2.45 2.51
N GLY A 239 18.06 -2.90 3.73
CA GLY A 239 18.81 -2.55 4.94
C GLY A 239 18.38 -1.21 5.56
N VAL A 240 17.17 -0.74 5.28
CA VAL A 240 16.55 0.40 5.98
C VAL A 240 16.18 -0.01 7.41
N SER A 241 16.28 0.93 8.35
CA SER A 241 16.00 0.68 9.76
C SER A 241 14.53 0.33 10.03
N ASP A 242 14.27 -0.50 11.04
CA ASP A 242 12.90 -0.83 11.45
C ASP A 242 12.12 0.43 11.91
N GLU A 243 12.80 1.41 12.51
CA GLU A 243 12.26 2.73 12.89
C GLU A 243 11.69 3.46 11.67
N ASP A 244 12.47 3.56 10.59
CA ASP A 244 12.05 4.23 9.35
C ASP A 244 10.93 3.47 8.64
N ILE A 245 10.96 2.14 8.68
CA ILE A 245 9.91 1.29 8.09
C ILE A 245 8.58 1.50 8.83
N VAL A 246 8.62 1.51 10.16
CA VAL A 246 7.45 1.77 11.02
C VAL A 246 6.92 3.19 10.79
N ALA A 247 7.82 4.17 10.67
CA ALA A 247 7.44 5.55 10.36
C ALA A 247 6.77 5.66 8.98
N ASP A 248 7.31 5.03 7.93
CA ASP A 248 6.70 5.02 6.58
C ASP A 248 5.30 4.41 6.57
N TYR A 249 5.12 3.31 7.32
CA TYR A 249 3.83 2.66 7.49
C TYR A 249 2.82 3.63 8.13
N HIS A 250 3.21 4.26 9.24
CA HIS A 250 2.38 5.19 9.99
C HIS A 250 1.99 6.46 9.20
N LEU A 251 2.80 6.89 8.22
CA LEU A 251 2.46 8.02 7.33
C LEU A 251 1.11 7.86 6.62
N THR A 252 0.58 6.64 6.52
CA THR A 252 -0.76 6.41 5.96
C THR A 252 -1.85 7.18 6.71
N ASP A 253 -1.74 7.37 8.03
CA ASP A 253 -2.74 8.15 8.80
C ASP A 253 -2.78 9.62 8.40
N ARG A 254 -1.65 10.14 7.92
CA ARG A 254 -1.58 11.51 7.38
C ARG A 254 -2.24 11.62 6.01
N TYR A 255 -1.97 10.68 5.11
CA TYR A 255 -2.39 10.80 3.70
C TYR A 255 -3.73 10.13 3.39
N ARG A 256 -4.20 9.22 4.25
CA ARG A 256 -5.47 8.52 4.13
C ARG A 256 -6.01 8.12 5.51
N PRO A 257 -6.44 9.10 6.32
CA PRO A 257 -6.97 8.85 7.66
C PRO A 257 -8.17 7.90 7.61
N SER A 258 -8.31 7.07 8.64
CA SER A 258 -9.45 6.17 8.83
C SER A 258 -9.71 5.97 10.32
N GLU A 259 -10.92 5.52 10.69
CA GLU A 259 -11.26 5.24 12.09
C GLU A 259 -10.39 4.13 12.71
N LEU A 260 -9.92 3.19 11.89
CA LEU A 260 -9.03 2.11 12.32
C LEU A 260 -7.59 2.61 12.59
N GLY A 261 -7.23 3.79 12.09
CA GLY A 261 -5.86 4.33 12.14
C GLY A 261 -4.83 3.44 11.46
N THR A 262 -3.56 3.74 11.73
CA THR A 262 -2.39 3.00 11.27
C THR A 262 -1.35 2.98 12.40
N PRO A 263 -1.65 2.40 13.59
CA PRO A 263 -0.74 2.45 14.73
C PRO A 263 0.64 1.90 14.39
N ALA A 264 1.69 2.62 14.79
CA ALA A 264 3.08 2.23 14.54
C ALA A 264 3.38 0.82 15.08
N GLU A 265 2.79 0.50 16.23
CA GLU A 265 2.93 -0.77 16.95
C GLU A 265 2.50 -1.96 16.10
N ASN A 266 1.50 -1.81 15.22
CA ASN A 266 1.09 -2.88 14.31
C ASN A 266 2.27 -3.33 13.43
N MET A 267 3.05 -2.38 12.93
CA MET A 267 4.22 -2.70 12.10
C MET A 267 5.41 -3.14 12.96
N THR A 268 5.65 -2.49 14.11
CA THR A 268 6.72 -2.91 15.03
C THR A 268 6.60 -4.38 15.43
N LEU A 269 5.41 -4.81 15.86
CA LEU A 269 5.17 -6.20 16.25
C LEU A 269 5.19 -7.15 15.05
N THR A 270 4.82 -6.68 13.86
CA THR A 270 4.94 -7.48 12.63
C THR A 270 6.41 -7.72 12.26
N LEU A 271 7.28 -6.71 12.35
CA LEU A 271 8.71 -6.88 12.09
C LEU A 271 9.35 -7.86 13.07
N HIS A 272 8.96 -7.79 14.35
CA HIS A 272 9.37 -8.78 15.35
C HIS A 272 8.86 -10.19 14.99
N ALA A 273 7.59 -10.33 14.62
CA ALA A 273 7.01 -11.61 14.21
C ALA A 273 7.70 -12.20 12.97
N ILE A 274 8.18 -11.37 12.05
CA ILE A 274 9.00 -11.82 10.92
C ILE A 274 10.30 -12.47 11.42
N ASP A 275 10.97 -11.89 12.41
CA ASP A 275 12.23 -12.42 12.96
C ASP A 275 12.04 -13.71 13.77
N GLU A 276 10.89 -13.85 14.44
CA GLU A 276 10.54 -15.09 15.13
C GLU A 276 10.22 -16.22 14.12
N ARG A 277 9.64 -15.87 12.97
CA ARG A 277 9.15 -16.83 11.98
C ARG A 277 10.20 -17.25 10.96
N TRP A 278 11.07 -16.33 10.56
CA TRP A 278 12.11 -16.54 9.55
C TRP A 278 13.48 -16.14 10.09
N PRO A 279 14.54 -16.93 9.83
CA PRO A 279 15.89 -16.61 10.31
C PRO A 279 16.44 -15.25 9.84
N SER A 280 15.96 -14.76 8.69
CA SER A 280 16.25 -13.43 8.17
C SER A 280 15.20 -13.02 7.13
N ILE A 281 15.22 -11.74 6.75
CA ILE A 281 14.38 -11.26 5.64
C ILE A 281 14.76 -11.94 4.31
N GLU A 282 16.03 -12.27 4.09
CA GLU A 282 16.48 -13.05 2.93
C GLU A 282 15.90 -14.46 2.94
N ALA A 283 15.85 -15.15 4.08
CA ALA A 283 15.24 -16.47 4.18
C ALA A 283 13.73 -16.44 3.87
N TYR A 284 13.05 -15.35 4.24
CA TYR A 284 11.66 -15.13 3.81
C TYR A 284 11.56 -14.90 2.29
N LEU A 285 12.44 -14.09 1.72
CA LEU A 285 12.47 -13.80 0.28
C LEU A 285 12.82 -15.02 -0.57
N GLU A 286 13.68 -15.93 -0.09
CA GLU A 286 13.92 -17.22 -0.74
C GLU A 286 12.63 -18.04 -0.87
N GLN A 287 11.78 -18.05 0.17
CA GLN A 287 10.45 -18.67 0.11
C GLN A 287 9.46 -17.92 -0.81
N CYS A 288 9.79 -16.68 -1.20
CA CYS A 288 9.09 -15.92 -2.24
C CYS A 288 9.68 -16.15 -3.65
N GLU A 289 10.57 -17.14 -3.80
CA GLU A 289 11.29 -17.44 -5.04
C GLU A 289 12.15 -16.24 -5.52
N VAL A 290 12.70 -15.48 -4.58
CA VAL A 290 13.70 -14.44 -4.87
C VAL A 290 15.08 -15.04 -4.67
N THR A 291 15.82 -15.19 -5.77
CA THR A 291 17.18 -15.72 -5.73
C THR A 291 18.16 -14.68 -5.17
N ALA A 292 19.34 -15.12 -4.73
CA ALA A 292 20.42 -14.22 -4.34
C ALA A 292 20.83 -13.25 -5.48
N GLU A 293 20.69 -13.68 -6.74
CA GLU A 293 20.90 -12.82 -7.91
C GLU A 293 19.84 -11.72 -8.02
N ALA A 294 18.56 -12.07 -7.89
CA ALA A 294 17.48 -11.10 -7.89
C ALA A 294 17.62 -10.11 -6.71
N LEU A 295 18.04 -10.58 -5.53
CA LEU A 295 18.28 -9.69 -4.39
C LEU A 295 19.46 -8.73 -4.63
N ARG A 296 20.52 -9.18 -5.31
CA ARG A 296 21.62 -8.29 -5.72
C ARG A 296 21.13 -7.24 -6.72
N GLY A 297 20.40 -7.66 -7.76
CA GLY A 297 19.83 -6.73 -8.74
C GLY A 297 18.88 -5.70 -8.09
N LEU A 298 18.06 -6.13 -7.13
CA LEU A 298 17.23 -5.22 -6.33
C LEU A 298 18.08 -4.13 -5.66
N ARG A 299 19.14 -4.51 -4.95
CA ARG A 299 20.04 -3.59 -4.25
C ARG A 299 20.79 -2.68 -5.21
N GLU A 300 21.28 -3.20 -6.34
CA GLU A 300 21.97 -2.43 -7.38
C GLU A 300 21.06 -1.35 -8.00
N HIS A 301 19.79 -1.67 -8.22
CA HIS A 301 18.84 -0.74 -8.84
C HIS A 301 18.26 0.27 -7.86
N LEU A 302 18.00 -0.14 -6.62
CA LEU A 302 17.32 0.68 -5.63
C LEU A 302 18.24 1.37 -4.63
N LEU A 303 19.54 1.06 -4.57
CA LEU A 303 20.46 1.80 -3.71
C LEU A 303 21.34 2.76 -4.52
N GLU A 304 21.59 3.91 -3.92
CA GLU A 304 22.55 4.91 -4.38
C GLU A 304 23.41 5.39 -3.20
N PRO A 305 24.60 5.98 -3.44
CA PRO A 305 25.39 6.57 -2.37
C PRO A 305 24.56 7.58 -1.57
N GLY A 306 24.67 7.54 -0.25
CA GLY A 306 23.93 8.46 0.62
C GLY A 306 24.40 9.91 0.50
N PRO A 307 23.60 10.88 0.99
CA PRO A 307 23.99 12.28 1.01
C PRO A 307 25.22 12.48 1.91
N GLY A 308 26.38 12.78 1.30
CA GLY A 308 27.65 12.99 1.98
C GLY A 308 28.70 11.88 1.79
N ALA A 309 28.41 10.86 0.99
CA ALA A 309 29.36 9.84 0.53
C ALA A 309 30.19 10.30 -0.68
#